data_AF-A0A534L1P0-F1
#
_entry.id   AF-A0A534L1P0-F1
#
_cell.length_a   1.000
_cell.length_b   1.000
_cell.length_c   1.000
_cell.angle_alpha   90.00
_cell.angle_beta   90.00
_cell.angle_gamma   90.00
#
_symmetry.space_group_name_H-M   'P 1'
#
loop_
_entity.id
_entity.type
_entity.pdbx_description
1 polymer ?
#
loop_
_entity_poly.entity_id
_entity_poly.type
_entity_poly.pdbx_seq_one_letter_code
_entity_poly.pdbx_strand_id
1 'polypeptide(L)'
;MVAALKSISAFVRRFPWHRFAAGAIAGGGALIITLILRMLGLGLFLPEVAVDFTVGRIPGQFESFFIRTLGEGAKLLALLTAVVVFLILPGIYATLFWRVQRWLKRRWFVIAFFTLTSAGIILLGILPLIDAGFFGSKTSVGPGFASFSQVLGSWVYAAVLDYVFVEVAP
;
A
#
# COMPACT_ATOMS: atom_id res chain seq x y z
N MET A 1 6.58 6.28 -30.77
CA MET A 1 6.64 7.17 -29.58
C MET A 1 5.47 8.15 -29.46
N VAL A 2 5.13 8.94 -30.50
CA VAL A 2 4.06 9.97 -30.44
C VAL A 2 2.65 9.40 -30.16
N ALA A 3 2.33 8.21 -30.70
CA ALA A 3 1.05 7.55 -30.45
C ALA A 3 0.90 7.07 -28.99
N ALA A 4 2.00 6.59 -28.37
CA ALA A 4 2.00 6.18 -26.97
C ALA A 4 1.83 7.40 -26.04
N LEU A 5 2.49 8.52 -26.32
CA LEU A 5 2.31 9.77 -25.59
C LEU A 5 0.88 10.31 -25.68
N LYS A 6 0.26 10.26 -26.87
CA LYS A 6 -1.16 10.63 -27.04
C LYS A 6 -2.09 9.69 -26.27
N SER A 7 -1.84 8.38 -26.33
CA SER A 7 -2.61 7.37 -25.58
C SER A 7 -2.51 7.57 -24.07
N ILE A 8 -1.30 7.79 -23.56
CA ILE A 8 -1.05 8.08 -22.13
C ILE A 8 -1.74 9.39 -21.73
N SER A 9 -1.63 10.46 -22.52
CA SER A 9 -2.31 11.73 -22.22
C SER A 9 -3.83 11.61 -22.20
N ALA A 10 -4.40 10.79 -23.08
CA ALA A 10 -5.84 10.52 -23.13
C ALA A 10 -6.29 9.64 -21.94
N PHE A 11 -5.48 8.67 -21.55
CA PHE A 11 -5.72 7.83 -20.37
C PHE A 11 -5.66 8.64 -19.08
N VAL A 12 -4.61 9.46 -18.90
CA VAL A 12 -4.43 10.38 -17.77
C VAL A 12 -5.61 11.35 -17.65
N ARG A 13 -6.12 11.89 -18.76
CA ARG A 13 -7.30 12.78 -18.74
C ARG A 13 -8.61 12.07 -18.42
N ARG A 14 -8.77 10.81 -18.79
CA ARG A 14 -9.97 9.99 -18.50
C ARG A 14 -9.89 9.28 -17.14
N PHE A 15 -8.74 9.35 -16.47
CA PHE A 15 -8.53 8.68 -15.20
C PHE A 15 -9.37 9.34 -14.10
N PRO A 16 -10.05 8.57 -13.23
CA PRO A 16 -10.90 9.13 -12.19
C PRO A 16 -10.06 9.66 -11.01
N TRP A 17 -9.46 10.84 -11.17
CA TRP A 17 -8.55 11.47 -10.20
C TRP A 17 -9.13 11.65 -8.80
N HIS A 18 -10.41 11.99 -8.70
CA HIS A 18 -11.14 12.09 -7.43
C HIS A 18 -11.16 10.77 -6.67
N ARG A 19 -11.30 9.64 -7.38
CA ARG A 19 -11.32 8.29 -6.77
C ARG A 19 -9.92 7.85 -6.37
N PHE A 20 -8.93 8.19 -7.19
CA PHE A 20 -7.53 7.96 -6.86
C PHE A 20 -7.11 8.73 -5.61
N ALA A 21 -7.48 10.01 -5.50
CA ALA A 21 -7.20 10.83 -4.33
C ALA A 21 -7.89 10.26 -3.07
N ALA A 22 -9.15 9.82 -3.16
CA ALA A 22 -9.85 9.14 -2.08
C ALA A 22 -9.11 7.87 -1.63
N GLY A 23 -8.64 7.05 -2.58
CA GLY A 23 -7.84 5.86 -2.28
C GLY A 23 -6.48 6.17 -1.67
N ALA A 24 -5.81 7.23 -2.12
CA ALA A 24 -4.54 7.67 -1.54
C ALA A 24 -4.72 8.18 -0.10
N ILE A 25 -5.79 8.92 0.18
CA ILE A 25 -6.14 9.39 1.53
C ILE A 25 -6.45 8.19 2.45
N ALA A 26 -7.25 7.25 1.97
CA ALA A 26 -7.55 6.02 2.71
C ALA A 26 -6.28 5.19 2.96
N GLY A 27 -5.41 5.08 1.96
CA GLY A 27 -4.10 4.44 2.07
C GLY A 27 -3.21 5.13 3.10
N GLY A 28 -3.23 6.47 3.15
CA GLY A 28 -2.55 7.26 4.17
C GLY A 28 -3.04 6.93 5.58
N GLY A 29 -4.36 6.81 5.77
CA GLY A 29 -4.94 6.38 7.06
C GLY A 29 -4.45 4.99 7.49
N ALA A 30 -4.41 4.03 6.56
CA ALA A 30 -3.87 2.70 6.82
C ALA A 30 -2.37 2.73 7.16
N LEU A 31 -1.58 3.56 6.48
CA LEU A 31 -0.15 3.72 6.75
C LEU A 31 0.10 4.34 8.12
N ILE A 32 -0.68 5.35 8.52
CA ILE A 32 -0.57 5.97 9.85
C ILE A 32 -0.81 4.92 10.94
N ILE A 33 -1.84 4.09 10.79
CA ILE A 33 -2.17 3.09 11.79
C ILE A 33 -1.13 1.97 11.85
N THR A 34 -0.66 1.48 10.70
CA THR A 34 0.40 0.48 10.68
C THR A 34 1.72 1.02 11.22
N LEU A 35 2.00 2.32 11.02
CA LEU A 35 3.14 3.01 11.64
C LEU A 35 2.99 3.12 13.17
N ILE A 36 1.81 3.48 13.68
CA ILE A 36 1.56 3.51 15.13
C ILE A 36 1.75 2.11 15.73
N LEU A 37 1.16 1.07 15.11
CA LEU A 37 1.35 -0.31 15.57
C LEU A 37 2.81 -0.74 15.52
N ARG A 38 3.56 -0.32 14.50
CA ARG A 38 5.00 -0.54 14.39
C ARG A 38 5.78 0.12 15.53
N MET A 39 5.47 1.38 15.86
CA MET A 39 6.10 2.10 16.99
C MET A 39 5.82 1.42 18.34
N LEU A 40 4.66 0.79 18.49
CA LEU A 40 4.30 0.02 19.68
C LEU A 40 4.91 -1.40 19.71
N GLY A 41 5.63 -1.81 18.66
CA GLY A 41 6.15 -3.18 18.51
C GLY A 41 5.08 -4.23 18.20
N LEU A 42 3.85 -3.81 17.91
CA LEU A 42 2.67 -4.64 17.68
C LEU A 42 2.34 -4.84 16.20
N GLY A 43 3.15 -4.29 15.29
CA GLY A 43 2.82 -4.28 13.88
C GLY A 43 3.99 -4.12 12.93
N LEU A 44 3.69 -4.38 11.67
CA LEU A 44 4.61 -4.31 10.55
C LEU A 44 4.31 -3.06 9.72
N PHE A 45 5.32 -2.21 9.52
CA PHE A 45 5.20 -1.08 8.61
C PHE A 45 5.77 -1.47 7.25
N LEU A 46 4.90 -1.71 6.27
CA LEU A 46 5.32 -2.22 4.95
C LEU A 46 6.39 -1.37 4.24
N PRO A 47 6.33 -0.03 4.26
CA PRO A 47 7.36 0.79 3.64
C PRO A 47 8.75 0.54 4.21
N GLU A 48 8.88 0.31 5.52
CA GLU A 48 10.17 -0.01 6.16
C GLU A 48 10.69 -1.37 5.67
N VAL A 49 9.84 -2.39 5.62
CA VAL A 49 10.21 -3.73 5.12
C VAL A 49 10.64 -3.68 3.66
N ALA A 50 9.97 -2.87 2.84
CA ALA A 50 10.33 -2.69 1.43
C ALA A 50 11.70 -2.00 1.26
N VAL A 51 12.02 -1.04 2.14
CA VAL A 51 13.35 -0.40 2.15
C VAL A 51 14.43 -1.37 2.59
N ASP A 52 14.21 -2.13 3.66
CA ASP A 52 15.16 -3.14 4.14
C ASP A 52 15.45 -4.20 3.08
N PHE A 53 14.43 -4.62 2.33
CA PHE A 53 14.61 -5.50 1.18
C PHE A 53 15.46 -4.86 0.08
N THR A 54 15.10 -3.64 -0.34
CA THR A 54 15.73 -2.95 -1.48
C THR A 54 17.17 -2.52 -1.20
N VAL A 55 17.43 -2.01 0.01
CA VAL A 55 18.73 -1.48 0.42
C VAL A 55 19.61 -2.56 1.06
N GLY A 56 19.02 -3.49 1.82
CA GLY A 56 19.76 -4.45 2.62
C GLY A 56 19.93 -5.84 2.01
N ARG A 57 19.15 -6.22 0.99
CA ARG A 57 19.16 -7.61 0.47
C ARG A 57 19.29 -7.79 -1.04
N ILE A 58 19.17 -6.75 -1.87
CA ILE A 58 19.46 -6.85 -3.30
C ILE A 58 20.95 -6.50 -3.51
N PRO A 59 21.87 -7.48 -3.67
CA PRO A 59 23.28 -7.20 -3.86
C PRO A 59 23.50 -6.75 -5.31
N GLY A 60 24.08 -5.55 -5.53
CA GLY A 60 24.33 -5.02 -6.87
C GLY A 60 24.37 -3.48 -6.95
N GLN A 61 24.53 -2.92 -8.16
CA GLN A 61 24.76 -1.49 -8.52
C GLN A 61 24.03 -0.41 -7.70
N PHE A 62 22.93 -0.74 -7.02
CA PHE A 62 22.20 0.18 -6.15
C PHE A 62 22.90 0.42 -4.81
N GLU A 63 23.50 -0.58 -4.18
CA GLU A 63 24.22 -0.45 -2.91
C GLU A 63 25.43 0.49 -3.08
N SER A 64 26.16 0.33 -4.18
CA SER A 64 27.29 1.18 -4.56
C SER A 64 26.87 2.61 -4.99
N PHE A 65 25.68 2.79 -5.56
CA PHE A 65 25.12 4.12 -5.84
C PHE A 65 24.64 4.83 -4.57
N PHE A 66 23.96 4.14 -3.64
CA PHE A 66 23.47 4.72 -2.39
C PHE A 66 24.60 5.10 -1.43
N ILE A 67 25.63 4.25 -1.30
CA ILE A 67 26.81 4.56 -0.48
C ILE A 67 27.63 5.70 -1.11
N ARG A 68 27.79 5.73 -2.45
CA ARG A 68 28.58 6.78 -3.12
C ARG A 68 27.88 8.13 -3.25
N THR A 69 26.55 8.17 -3.32
CA THR A 69 25.82 9.39 -3.73
C THR A 69 25.06 10.06 -2.59
N LEU A 70 24.63 9.33 -1.54
CA LEU A 70 23.63 9.84 -0.60
C LEU A 70 23.89 9.58 0.91
N GLY A 71 24.85 8.73 1.29
CA GLY A 71 25.18 8.47 2.71
C GLY A 71 23.94 8.01 3.52
N GLU A 72 23.77 8.50 4.75
CA GLU A 72 22.57 8.20 5.58
C GLU A 72 21.25 8.71 4.96
N GLY A 73 21.29 9.76 4.12
CA GLY A 73 20.11 10.31 3.45
C GLY A 73 19.46 9.36 2.45
N ALA A 74 20.20 8.36 1.97
CA ALA A 74 19.72 7.29 1.09
C ALA A 74 18.52 6.54 1.68
N LYS A 75 18.60 6.19 2.97
CA LYS A 75 17.55 5.42 3.65
C LYS A 75 16.26 6.23 3.79
N LEU A 76 16.40 7.52 4.09
CA LEU A 76 15.25 8.42 4.23
C LEU A 76 14.56 8.65 2.89
N LEU A 77 15.32 8.84 1.81
CA LEU A 77 14.76 8.93 0.45
C LEU A 77 14.10 7.63 0.00
N ALA A 78 14.70 6.47 0.31
CA ALA A 78 14.10 5.17 0.03
C ALA A 78 12.78 4.99 0.79
N LEU A 79 12.72 5.39 2.06
CA LEU A 79 11.51 5.35 2.88
C LEU A 79 10.42 6.27 2.34
N LEU A 80 10.75 7.51 1.99
CA LEU A 80 9.80 8.44 1.38
C LEU A 80 9.27 7.88 0.06
N THR A 81 10.14 7.31 -0.76
CA THR A 81 9.75 6.68 -2.03
C THR A 81 8.82 5.51 -1.78
N ALA A 82 9.13 4.64 -0.81
CA ALA A 82 8.27 3.52 -0.44
C ALA A 82 6.89 4.02 0.03
N VAL A 83 6.84 5.03 0.90
CA VAL A 83 5.57 5.65 1.34
C VAL A 83 4.77 6.16 0.16
N VAL A 84 5.39 6.88 -0.78
CA VAL A 84 4.72 7.37 -2.00
C VAL A 84 4.15 6.20 -2.81
N VAL A 85 4.92 5.13 -3.02
CA VAL A 85 4.45 3.94 -3.74
C VAL A 85 3.27 3.28 -3.01
N PHE A 86 3.34 3.16 -1.69
CA PHE A 86 2.26 2.63 -0.85
C PHE A 86 1.06 3.58 -0.68
N LEU A 87 1.14 4.84 -1.13
CA LEU A 87 -0.01 5.73 -1.29
C LEU A 87 -0.64 5.60 -2.68
N ILE A 88 0.19 5.42 -3.71
CA ILE A 88 -0.27 5.26 -5.10
C ILE A 88 -1.02 3.93 -5.29
N LEU A 89 -0.50 2.83 -4.74
CA LEU A 89 -1.08 1.48 -4.88
C LEU A 89 -2.55 1.42 -4.39
N PRO A 90 -2.89 1.88 -3.16
CA PRO A 90 -4.27 1.98 -2.71
C PRO A 90 -5.10 2.95 -3.55
N GLY A 91 -4.51 4.07 -3.99
CA GLY A 91 -5.15 5.00 -4.92
C GLY A 91 -5.63 4.33 -6.21
N ILE A 92 -4.79 3.48 -6.81
CA ILE A 92 -5.16 2.70 -8.00
C ILE A 92 -6.23 1.67 -7.64
N TYR A 93 -6.07 0.97 -6.51
CA TYR A 93 -7.01 -0.08 -6.11
C TYR A 93 -8.43 0.45 -5.83
N ALA A 94 -8.53 1.65 -5.26
CA ALA A 94 -9.80 2.33 -5.00
C ALA A 94 -10.62 2.61 -6.28
N THR A 95 -9.98 2.71 -7.45
CA THR A 95 -10.71 2.91 -8.71
C THR A 95 -11.64 1.74 -9.07
N LEU A 96 -11.39 0.55 -8.50
CA LEU A 96 -12.20 -0.65 -8.69
C LEU A 96 -13.41 -0.73 -7.75
N PHE A 97 -13.52 0.17 -6.75
CA PHE A 97 -14.55 0.15 -5.70
C PHE A 97 -15.97 -0.01 -6.25
N TRP A 98 -16.33 0.74 -7.28
CA TRP A 98 -17.68 0.73 -7.82
C TRP A 98 -18.03 -0.55 -8.60
N ARG A 99 -17.04 -1.19 -9.22
CA ARG A 99 -17.24 -2.50 -9.89
C ARG A 99 -17.61 -3.56 -8.86
N VAL A 100 -16.95 -3.52 -7.71
CA VAL A 100 -17.21 -4.40 -6.56
C VAL A 100 -18.53 -4.05 -5.89
N GLN A 101 -18.84 -2.77 -5.69
CA GLN A 101 -20.09 -2.32 -5.08
C GLN A 101 -21.33 -2.76 -5.87
N ARG A 102 -21.28 -2.69 -7.21
CA ARG A 102 -22.34 -3.21 -8.10
C ARG A 102 -22.58 -4.70 -7.92
N TRP A 103 -21.54 -5.46 -7.63
CA TRP A 103 -21.62 -6.90 -7.44
C TRP A 103 -22.16 -7.26 -6.05
N LEU A 104 -21.65 -6.63 -4.99
CA LEU A 104 -21.93 -7.08 -3.63
C LEU A 104 -23.17 -6.48 -2.98
N LYS A 105 -23.82 -5.44 -3.55
CA LYS A 105 -25.11 -4.82 -3.15
C LYS A 105 -25.27 -4.35 -1.69
N ARG A 106 -24.54 -4.91 -0.72
CA ARG A 106 -24.55 -4.61 0.72
C ARG A 106 -23.21 -3.99 1.13
N ARG A 107 -23.29 -2.85 1.81
CA ARG A 107 -22.15 -2.04 2.29
C ARG A 107 -21.11 -2.85 3.08
N TRP A 108 -21.56 -3.63 4.07
CA TRP A 108 -20.70 -4.47 4.90
C TRP A 108 -19.88 -5.50 4.12
N PHE A 109 -20.45 -6.07 3.06
CA PHE A 109 -19.75 -7.04 2.22
C PHE A 109 -18.66 -6.37 1.37
N VAL A 110 -18.87 -5.12 0.94
CA VAL A 110 -17.84 -4.36 0.23
C VAL A 110 -16.65 -4.07 1.15
N ILE A 111 -16.92 -3.62 2.38
CA ILE A 111 -15.86 -3.37 3.39
C ILE A 111 -15.08 -4.67 3.68
N ALA A 112 -15.78 -5.78 3.92
CA ALA A 112 -15.15 -7.07 4.17
C ALA A 112 -14.31 -7.54 2.98
N PHE A 113 -14.82 -7.39 1.75
CA PHE A 113 -14.10 -7.73 0.53
C PHE A 113 -12.82 -6.91 0.38
N PHE A 114 -12.89 -5.58 0.51
CA PHE A 114 -11.71 -4.72 0.41
C PHE A 114 -10.70 -4.97 1.52
N THR A 115 -11.16 -5.28 2.74
CA THR A 115 -10.29 -5.64 3.86
C THR A 115 -9.53 -6.93 3.56
N LEU A 116 -10.25 -8.01 3.20
CA LEU A 116 -9.66 -9.33 2.96
C LEU A 116 -8.78 -9.36 1.72
N THR A 117 -9.18 -8.69 0.64
CA THR A 117 -8.37 -8.64 -0.58
C THR A 117 -7.10 -7.82 -0.38
N SER A 118 -7.17 -6.65 0.26
CA SER A 118 -5.97 -5.84 0.51
C SER A 118 -5.01 -6.56 1.46
N ALA A 119 -5.54 -7.13 2.56
CA ALA A 119 -4.73 -7.91 3.51
C ALA A 119 -4.14 -9.16 2.83
N GLY A 120 -4.93 -9.85 2.01
CA GLY A 120 -4.49 -11.03 1.26
C GLY A 120 -3.38 -10.71 0.26
N ILE A 121 -3.53 -9.63 -0.53
CA ILE A 121 -2.48 -9.17 -1.46
C ILE A 121 -1.19 -8.87 -0.70
N ILE A 122 -1.29 -8.23 0.46
CA ILE A 122 -0.11 -7.89 1.27
C ILE A 122 0.52 -9.16 1.87
N LEU A 123 -0.25 -9.96 2.61
CA LEU A 123 0.25 -11.07 3.41
C LEU A 123 0.68 -12.29 2.58
N LEU A 124 0.04 -12.52 1.45
CA LEU A 124 0.27 -13.69 0.58
C LEU A 124 0.98 -13.32 -0.72
N GLY A 125 0.94 -12.06 -1.15
CA GLY A 125 1.60 -11.59 -2.36
C GLY A 125 2.87 -10.79 -2.04
N ILE A 126 2.71 -9.61 -1.44
CA ILE A 126 3.80 -8.64 -1.27
C ILE A 126 4.86 -9.14 -0.28
N LEU A 127 4.45 -9.59 0.92
CA LEU A 127 5.39 -10.02 1.96
C LEU A 127 6.26 -11.20 1.52
N PRO A 128 5.73 -12.27 0.89
CA PRO A 128 6.56 -13.32 0.33
C PRO A 128 7.49 -12.82 -0.78
N LEU A 129 7.03 -11.88 -1.61
CA LEU A 129 7.81 -11.34 -2.73
C LEU A 129 9.04 -10.54 -2.27
N ILE A 130 8.94 -9.84 -1.14
CA ILE A 130 10.05 -9.07 -0.52
C ILE A 130 10.82 -9.87 0.53
N ASP A 131 10.73 -11.21 0.49
CA ASP A 131 11.42 -12.13 1.41
C ASP A 131 11.09 -11.94 2.90
N ALA A 132 9.95 -11.30 3.22
CA ALA A 132 9.42 -11.20 4.58
C ALA A 132 8.67 -12.49 5.01
N GLY A 133 8.48 -13.43 4.09
CA GLY A 133 7.82 -14.71 4.31
C GLY A 133 6.29 -14.62 4.34
N PHE A 134 5.62 -15.77 4.29
CA PHE A 134 4.16 -15.84 4.40
C PHE A 134 3.70 -15.26 5.74
N PHE A 135 2.70 -14.39 5.68
CA PHE A 135 2.17 -13.68 6.85
C PHE A 135 3.23 -12.88 7.63
N GLY A 136 4.41 -12.59 7.06
CA GLY A 136 5.49 -11.91 7.77
C GLY A 136 6.28 -12.82 8.71
N SER A 137 6.35 -14.13 8.44
CA SER A 137 7.05 -15.11 9.28
C SER A 137 8.54 -14.84 9.50
N LYS A 138 9.18 -14.09 8.60
CA LYS A 138 10.60 -13.70 8.71
C LYS A 138 10.79 -12.27 9.26
N THR A 139 9.73 -11.64 9.74
CA THR A 139 9.77 -10.27 10.29
C THR A 139 9.98 -10.28 11.80
N SER A 140 10.48 -9.17 12.36
CA SER A 140 10.81 -9.06 13.80
C SER A 140 9.59 -9.21 14.73
N VAL A 141 8.38 -8.97 14.23
CA VAL A 141 7.13 -9.05 15.00
C VAL A 141 6.44 -10.41 14.89
N GLY A 142 6.95 -11.29 14.02
CA GLY A 142 6.37 -12.61 13.76
C GLY A 142 5.03 -12.57 13.01
N PRO A 143 4.52 -13.75 12.62
CA PRO A 143 3.39 -13.85 11.70
C PRO A 143 2.06 -13.37 12.29
N GLY A 144 1.86 -13.50 13.61
CA GLY A 144 0.64 -13.06 14.29
C GLY A 144 0.44 -11.55 14.23
N PHE A 145 1.43 -10.79 14.73
CA PHE A 145 1.38 -9.32 14.73
C PHE A 145 1.49 -8.70 13.33
N ALA A 146 2.26 -9.33 12.43
CA ALA A 146 2.26 -8.93 11.03
C ALA A 146 0.86 -9.09 10.41
N SER A 147 0.21 -10.24 10.57
CA SER A 147 -1.16 -10.45 10.08
C SER A 147 -2.16 -9.47 10.69
N PHE A 148 -2.12 -9.31 12.01
CA PHE A 148 -3.00 -8.40 12.74
C PHE A 148 -2.88 -6.96 12.23
N SER A 149 -1.66 -6.44 12.15
CA SER A 149 -1.42 -5.07 11.68
C SER A 149 -1.85 -4.85 10.23
N GLN A 150 -1.63 -5.83 9.34
CA GLN A 150 -2.06 -5.71 7.94
C GLN A 150 -3.57 -5.82 7.79
N VAL A 151 -4.23 -6.70 8.53
CA VAL A 151 -5.70 -6.80 8.52
C VAL A 151 -6.33 -5.52 9.07
N LEU A 152 -5.80 -4.98 10.17
CA LEU A 152 -6.32 -3.76 10.78
C LEU A 152 -6.09 -2.55 9.88
N GLY A 153 -4.89 -2.41 9.29
CA GLY A 153 -4.61 -1.37 8.28
C GLY A 153 -5.53 -1.48 7.06
N SER A 154 -5.76 -2.69 6.56
CA SER A 154 -6.66 -2.96 5.43
C SER A 154 -8.12 -2.65 5.77
N TRP A 155 -8.53 -2.89 7.00
CA TRP A 155 -9.87 -2.57 7.49
C TRP A 155 -10.07 -1.06 7.56
N VAL A 156 -9.08 -0.31 8.07
CA VAL A 156 -9.16 1.16 8.09
C VAL A 156 -9.17 1.73 6.68
N TYR A 157 -8.33 1.21 5.78
CA TYR A 157 -8.41 1.57 4.36
C TYR A 157 -9.83 1.38 3.79
N ALA A 158 -10.43 0.20 4.02
CA ALA A 158 -11.77 -0.10 3.53
C ALA A 158 -12.85 0.79 4.17
N ALA A 159 -12.74 1.07 5.47
CA ALA A 159 -13.67 1.93 6.20
C ALA A 159 -13.60 3.40 5.73
N VAL A 160 -12.39 3.93 5.53
CA VAL A 160 -12.19 5.30 5.02
C VAL A 160 -12.67 5.41 3.58
N LEU A 161 -12.41 4.41 2.74
CA LEU A 161 -12.93 4.39 1.38
C LEU A 161 -14.46 4.40 1.34
N ASP A 162 -15.07 3.55 2.15
CA ASP A 162 -16.52 3.47 2.25
C ASP A 162 -17.13 4.79 2.75
N TYR A 163 -16.55 5.42 3.77
CA TYR A 163 -16.94 6.75 4.22
C TYR A 163 -16.85 7.79 3.10
N VAL A 164 -15.73 7.85 2.38
CA VAL A 164 -15.53 8.85 1.32
C VAL A 164 -16.50 8.64 0.14
N PHE A 165 -16.75 7.40 -0.26
CA PHE A 165 -17.62 7.11 -1.41
C PHE A 165 -19.12 7.07 -1.08
N VAL A 166 -19.50 6.85 0.18
CA VAL A 166 -20.92 6.77 0.57
C VAL A 166 -21.41 8.08 1.18
N GLU A 167 -20.57 8.77 1.96
CA GLU A 167 -21.01 9.92 2.78
C GLU A 167 -20.51 11.26 2.25
N VAL A 168 -19.35 11.31 1.59
CA VAL A 168 -18.75 12.59 1.13
C VAL A 168 -19.03 12.87 -0.35
N ALA A 169 -19.12 11.84 -1.20
CA ALA A 169 -19.35 11.98 -2.63
C ALA A 169 -20.33 10.92 -3.18
N PRO A 170 -21.64 11.02 -2.87
CA PRO A 170 -22.67 10.10 -3.39
C PRO A 170 -22.84 10.16 -4.91
#